data_AF-A0A4Q5YED4-F1
#
_entry.id   AF-A0A4Q5YED4-F1
#
_cell.length_a   1.000
_cell.length_b   1.000
_cell.length_c   1.000
_cell.angle_alpha   90.00
_cell.angle_beta   90.00
_cell.angle_gamma   90.00
#
_symmetry.space_group_name_H-M   'P 1'
#
loop_
_entity.id
_entity.type
_entity.pdbx_description
1 polymer ?
#
loop_
_entity_poly.entity_id
_entity_poly.type
_entity_poly.pdbx_seq_one_letter_code
_entity_poly.pdbx_strand_id
1 'polypeptide(L)'
;MDNIALSSFTSNYNAFKNDVKTVRYMYVDNPNLEKYYTFQQWKTFSNKEAQSKVVGYVYNSDTDLHTQNAFMLNNSGTAIAGITTDIDGQTRSAAAPDIGADEFDMDPTTYTDLELVEIVTPTLTSCENGDVVLAIKNNGATPVNALDIKTTINDFAGTPVTVAALIAPTETAQVVVPNCIIGNNTFYSKLHFIISNPNAANDNNFSNDSKTVSNILKLGEFEITVEKDNCGAYKSLSVPKIQTAAVLWSTGAATQKIAITEGGTYSVTFTNTQGCTQTKSITLN
;
A
#
# COMPACT_ATOMS: atom_id res chain seq x y z
N MET A 1 18.57 40.03 22.02
CA MET A 1 17.81 38.87 21.52
C MET A 1 16.49 38.91 22.24
N ASP A 2 15.49 39.48 21.60
CA ASP A 2 14.16 39.62 22.19
C ASP A 2 13.55 38.23 22.36
N ASN A 3 13.18 37.90 23.59
CA ASN A 3 12.37 36.73 23.90
C ASN A 3 10.98 36.94 23.30
N ILE A 4 10.78 36.49 22.07
CA ILE A 4 9.46 36.38 21.47
C ILE A 4 8.70 35.32 22.27
N ALA A 5 7.69 35.75 23.02
CA ALA A 5 6.79 34.83 23.70
C ALA A 5 6.13 33.90 22.68
N LEU A 6 6.16 32.59 22.90
CA LEU A 6 5.50 31.57 22.06
C LEU A 6 3.99 31.81 21.87
N SER A 7 3.38 32.73 22.63
CA SER A 7 2.00 33.19 22.45
C SER A 7 1.74 33.90 21.11
N SER A 8 2.77 34.29 20.34
CA SER A 8 2.62 34.93 19.04
C SER A 8 2.76 33.99 17.83
N PHE A 9 2.97 32.68 18.03
CA PHE A 9 3.03 31.74 16.90
C PHE A 9 1.61 31.25 16.56
N THR A 10 1.00 31.82 15.52
CA THR A 10 -0.20 31.27 14.89
C THR A 10 0.21 30.24 13.84
N SER A 11 0.46 29.01 14.28
CA SER A 11 0.73 27.90 13.37
C SER A 11 -0.57 27.46 12.69
N ASN A 12 -0.71 27.79 11.41
CA ASN A 12 -1.85 27.42 10.56
C ASN A 12 -1.42 27.55 9.09
N TYR A 13 -2.12 26.85 8.18
CA TYR A 13 -1.77 26.82 6.75
C TYR A 13 -0.35 26.26 6.48
N ASN A 14 0.01 25.21 7.20
CA ASN A 14 1.28 24.49 7.01
C ASN A 14 1.07 23.23 6.15
N ALA A 15 2.11 22.83 5.42
CA ALA A 15 2.20 21.53 4.77
C ALA A 15 3.17 20.63 5.55
N PHE A 16 2.66 19.58 6.16
CA PHE A 16 3.47 18.61 6.91
C PHE A 16 3.73 17.36 6.07
N LYS A 17 5.00 16.98 5.95
CA LYS A 17 5.45 15.74 5.31
C LYS A 17 5.12 14.53 6.18
N ASN A 18 4.40 13.53 5.66
CA ASN A 18 4.10 12.28 6.38
C ASN A 18 3.79 11.11 5.44
N ASP A 19 4.80 10.68 4.67
CA ASP A 19 4.74 9.56 3.71
C ASP A 19 4.20 8.24 4.30
N VAL A 20 4.26 8.08 5.62
CA VAL A 20 3.93 6.82 6.31
C VAL A 20 2.70 6.94 7.22
N LYS A 21 2.07 8.12 7.30
CA LYS A 21 1.04 8.43 8.33
C LYS A 21 1.50 8.14 9.78
N THR A 22 2.81 8.03 10.04
CA THR A 22 3.39 7.67 11.35
C THR A 22 4.02 8.85 12.09
N VAL A 23 4.04 10.06 11.51
CA VAL A 23 4.49 11.24 12.28
C VAL A 23 3.58 11.39 13.50
N ARG A 24 4.17 11.10 14.66
CA ARG A 24 3.59 11.30 15.97
C ARG A 24 4.00 12.69 16.41
N TYR A 25 3.04 13.59 16.58
CA TYR A 25 3.32 14.94 17.04
C TYR A 25 3.65 14.87 18.53
N MET A 26 4.88 15.26 18.88
CA MET A 26 5.36 15.28 20.26
C MET A 26 5.01 16.63 20.89
N TYR A 27 4.28 16.59 22.00
CA TYR A 27 4.07 17.75 22.85
C TYR A 27 4.77 17.50 24.17
N VAL A 28 5.83 18.28 24.45
CA VAL A 28 6.63 18.14 25.68
C VAL A 28 6.11 19.15 26.71
N ASP A 29 5.10 18.74 27.48
CA ASP A 29 4.69 19.48 28.69
C ASP A 29 5.50 19.02 29.92
N ASN A 30 6.09 17.82 29.84
CA ASN A 30 6.96 17.25 30.86
C ASN A 30 8.10 16.49 30.15
N PRO A 31 9.38 16.79 30.42
CA PRO A 31 10.51 16.15 29.75
C PRO A 31 10.61 14.63 29.94
N ASN A 32 9.79 14.04 30.83
CA ASN A 32 9.80 12.62 31.16
C ASN A 32 8.57 11.82 30.65
N LEU A 33 7.69 12.41 29.85
CA LEU A 33 6.50 11.73 29.30
C LEU A 33 6.35 12.00 27.80
N GLU A 34 6.88 11.09 26.99
CA GLU A 34 6.60 11.09 25.55
C GLU A 34 5.15 10.64 25.31
N LYS A 35 4.28 11.60 24.96
CA LYS A 35 2.95 11.30 24.43
C LYS A 35 2.92 11.56 22.94
N TYR A 36 2.39 10.58 22.22
CA TYR A 36 2.32 10.57 20.78
C TYR A 36 0.88 10.82 20.34
N TYR A 37 0.67 11.88 19.54
CA TYR A 37 -0.65 12.24 19.01
C TYR A 37 -0.72 12.03 17.50
N THR A 38 -1.88 11.58 17.02
CA THR A 38 -2.25 11.72 15.61
C THR A 38 -2.39 13.20 15.24
N PHE A 39 -2.32 13.54 13.95
CA PHE A 39 -2.53 14.92 13.50
C PHE A 39 -3.86 15.51 14.00
N GLN A 40 -4.95 14.72 13.96
CA GLN A 40 -6.24 15.15 14.44
C GLN A 40 -6.24 15.45 15.95
N GLN A 41 -5.61 14.59 16.75
CA GLN A 41 -5.48 14.83 18.19
C GLN A 41 -4.63 16.08 18.49
N TRP A 42 -3.58 16.31 17.69
CA TRP A 42 -2.75 17.51 17.83
C TRP A 42 -3.51 18.79 17.49
N LYS A 43 -4.35 18.80 16.44
CA LYS A 43 -5.25 19.93 16.12
C LYS A 43 -6.16 20.27 17.29
N THR A 44 -6.83 19.26 17.85
CA THR A 44 -7.73 19.44 18.99
C THR A 44 -7.00 19.94 20.23
N PHE A 45 -5.81 19.39 20.52
CA PHE A 45 -5.06 19.75 21.72
C PHE A 45 -4.45 21.15 21.64
N SER A 46 -3.84 21.50 20.51
CA SER A 46 -3.15 22.77 20.33
C SER A 46 -4.08 23.95 20.06
N ASN A 47 -5.31 23.69 19.58
CA ASN A 47 -6.17 24.69 18.94
C ASN A 47 -5.46 25.47 17.82
N LYS A 48 -4.48 24.84 17.16
CA LYS A 48 -3.72 25.34 16.00
C LYS A 48 -3.97 24.43 14.80
N GLU A 49 -3.35 24.75 13.65
CA GLU A 49 -3.31 23.87 12.47
C GLU A 49 -4.69 23.59 11.83
N ALA A 50 -5.68 24.46 12.06
CA ALA A 50 -7.05 24.27 11.60
C ALA A 50 -7.13 24.01 10.08
N GLN A 51 -6.31 24.70 9.30
CA GLN A 51 -6.26 24.64 7.83
C GLN A 51 -5.01 23.94 7.30
N SER A 52 -4.07 23.56 8.18
CA SER A 52 -2.87 22.84 7.78
C SER A 52 -3.17 21.43 7.28
N LYS A 53 -2.31 20.97 6.39
CA LYS A 53 -2.46 19.73 5.64
C LYS A 53 -1.29 18.80 5.92
N VAL A 54 -1.57 17.50 5.90
CA VAL A 54 -0.55 16.46 5.95
C VAL A 54 -0.49 15.82 4.59
N VAL A 55 0.65 15.91 3.92
CA VAL A 55 0.88 15.39 2.57
C VAL A 55 2.04 14.41 2.56
N GLY A 56 2.23 13.69 1.45
CA GLY A 56 3.41 12.86 1.22
C GLY A 56 4.65 13.76 1.14
N TYR A 57 5.01 14.19 -0.06
CA TYR A 57 6.06 15.20 -0.26
C TYR A 57 5.47 16.61 -0.23
N VAL A 58 6.18 17.52 0.45
CA VAL A 58 5.84 18.95 0.46
C VAL A 58 6.57 19.67 -0.67
N TYR A 59 7.78 19.21 -1.01
CA TYR A 59 8.60 19.76 -2.08
C TYR A 59 9.51 18.65 -2.63
N ASN A 60 10.06 18.86 -3.83
CA ASN A 60 10.84 17.85 -4.54
C ASN A 60 12.15 17.47 -3.83
N SER A 61 12.95 18.45 -3.40
CA SER A 61 14.20 18.23 -2.64
C SER A 61 14.63 19.45 -1.84
N ASP A 62 15.64 19.32 -0.97
CA ASP A 62 16.15 20.47 -0.18
C ASP A 62 16.76 21.59 -1.05
N THR A 63 16.99 21.33 -2.34
CA THR A 63 17.44 22.30 -3.35
C THR A 63 16.35 22.69 -4.35
N ASP A 64 15.18 22.05 -4.29
CA ASP A 64 14.07 22.25 -5.21
C ASP A 64 12.76 22.29 -4.42
N LEU A 65 12.32 23.52 -4.12
CA LEU A 65 11.17 23.79 -3.25
C LEU A 65 9.82 23.73 -3.99
N HIS A 66 9.80 23.34 -5.26
CA HIS A 66 8.56 23.15 -6.01
C HIS A 66 7.72 22.04 -5.37
N THR A 67 6.45 22.36 -5.16
CA THR A 67 5.45 21.45 -4.62
C THR A 67 4.99 20.54 -5.73
N GLN A 68 5.58 19.35 -5.81
CA GLN A 68 5.11 18.33 -6.74
C GLN A 68 4.03 17.49 -6.07
N ASN A 69 2.98 17.16 -6.82
CA ASN A 69 2.10 16.04 -6.50
C ASN A 69 1.25 16.23 -5.24
N ALA A 70 0.97 17.47 -4.86
CA ALA A 70 0.35 17.81 -3.58
C ALA A 70 -1.05 18.39 -3.74
N PHE A 71 -2.00 17.66 -4.35
CA PHE A 71 -3.39 18.11 -4.59
C PHE A 71 -4.03 18.76 -3.35
N MET A 72 -3.74 18.24 -2.15
CA MET A 72 -4.29 18.77 -0.91
C MET A 72 -3.77 20.15 -0.48
N LEU A 73 -2.68 20.64 -1.08
CA LEU A 73 -2.12 21.97 -0.85
C LEU A 73 -2.69 23.01 -1.83
N ASN A 74 -3.27 22.55 -2.94
CA ASN A 74 -3.84 23.41 -3.97
C ASN A 74 -4.96 24.27 -3.38
N ASN A 75 -4.92 25.57 -3.65
CA ASN A 75 -5.87 26.59 -3.20
C ASN A 75 -6.24 26.47 -1.71
N SER A 76 -5.30 25.98 -0.89
CA SER A 76 -5.56 25.69 0.53
C SER A 76 -4.90 26.67 1.47
N GLY A 77 -4.12 27.61 0.94
CA GLY A 77 -3.43 28.65 1.68
C GLY A 77 -4.32 29.86 1.98
N THR A 78 -3.71 30.85 2.65
CA THR A 78 -4.31 32.16 2.89
C THR A 78 -3.54 33.20 2.08
N ALA A 79 -4.26 34.04 1.34
CA ALA A 79 -3.62 35.16 0.64
C ALA A 79 -3.01 36.13 1.67
N ILE A 80 -1.74 36.49 1.46
CA ILE A 80 -1.01 37.46 2.28
C ILE A 80 -0.75 38.70 1.44
N ALA A 81 -1.23 39.86 1.90
CA ALA A 81 -1.04 41.11 1.19
C ALA A 81 0.46 41.40 0.97
N GLY A 82 0.83 41.69 -0.27
CA GLY A 82 2.23 41.94 -0.68
C GLY A 82 3.00 40.71 -1.13
N ILE A 83 2.45 39.50 -0.96
CA ILE A 83 3.03 38.26 -1.50
C ILE A 83 2.21 37.85 -2.72
N THR A 84 2.56 38.39 -3.88
CA THR A 84 1.80 38.22 -5.12
C THR A 84 2.40 37.22 -6.09
N THR A 85 3.63 36.77 -5.84
CA THR A 85 4.31 35.78 -6.68
C THR A 85 4.89 34.64 -5.85
N ASP A 86 5.10 33.51 -6.48
CA ASP A 86 5.75 32.33 -5.91
C ASP A 86 7.28 32.35 -6.12
N ILE A 87 7.93 31.20 -5.92
CA ILE A 87 9.37 31.03 -6.04
C ILE A 87 9.92 31.21 -7.47
N ASP A 88 9.07 30.98 -8.48
CA ASP A 88 9.40 31.13 -9.90
C ASP A 88 8.98 32.51 -10.45
N GLY A 89 8.30 33.32 -9.64
CA GLY A 89 7.74 34.60 -10.07
C GLY A 89 6.36 34.47 -10.72
N GLN A 90 5.74 33.29 -10.69
CA GLN A 90 4.37 33.07 -11.16
C GLN A 90 3.40 33.76 -10.20
N THR A 91 2.27 34.23 -10.73
CA THR A 91 1.29 34.96 -9.91
C THR A 91 0.57 33.99 -8.99
N ARG A 92 0.57 34.29 -7.68
CA ARG A 92 -0.22 33.56 -6.70
C ARG A 92 -1.70 33.91 -6.80
N SER A 93 -2.56 32.93 -6.57
CA SER A 93 -4.00 33.13 -6.43
C SER A 93 -4.28 34.16 -5.33
N ALA A 94 -4.91 35.27 -5.72
CA ALA A 94 -5.26 36.34 -4.80
C ALA A 94 -6.38 35.95 -3.81
N ALA A 95 -7.11 34.87 -4.10
CA ALA A 95 -8.19 34.37 -3.26
C ALA A 95 -7.71 33.24 -2.34
N ALA A 96 -6.95 32.29 -2.88
CA ALA A 96 -6.51 31.10 -2.17
C ALA A 96 -5.21 30.59 -2.81
N PRO A 97 -4.03 31.08 -2.39
CA PRO A 97 -2.77 30.56 -2.90
C PRO A 97 -2.53 29.13 -2.43
N ASP A 98 -1.58 28.44 -3.04
CA ASP A 98 -1.17 27.12 -2.60
C ASP A 98 -0.37 27.20 -1.31
N ILE A 99 -0.53 26.19 -0.45
CA ILE A 99 0.31 26.08 0.75
C ILE A 99 1.72 25.66 0.32
N GLY A 100 2.67 26.58 0.41
CA GLY A 100 4.07 26.30 0.08
C GLY A 100 4.75 27.49 -0.57
N ALA A 101 5.97 27.29 -1.06
CA ALA A 101 6.74 28.32 -1.76
C ALA A 101 6.31 28.49 -3.22
N ASP A 102 5.65 27.50 -3.77
CA ASP A 102 5.33 27.30 -5.18
C ASP A 102 3.81 27.38 -5.40
N GLU A 103 3.39 27.93 -6.54
CA GLU A 103 1.99 28.00 -6.99
C GLU A 103 1.86 27.13 -8.25
N PHE A 104 1.26 25.96 -8.09
CA PHE A 104 1.34 24.90 -9.09
C PHE A 104 0.02 24.71 -9.83
N ASP A 105 0.13 24.41 -11.12
CA ASP A 105 -1.04 24.16 -11.96
C ASP A 105 -1.67 22.78 -11.65
N MET A 106 -2.99 22.80 -11.50
CA MET A 106 -3.85 21.64 -11.35
C MET A 106 -4.93 21.61 -12.44
N ASP A 107 -4.61 22.02 -13.67
CA ASP A 107 -5.39 21.73 -14.87
C ASP A 107 -5.06 20.35 -15.48
N PRO A 108 -5.98 19.37 -15.48
CA PRO A 108 -5.71 18.00 -15.96
C PRO A 108 -5.36 17.94 -17.45
N THR A 109 -5.49 19.05 -18.19
CA THR A 109 -5.00 19.21 -19.55
C THR A 109 -3.51 19.53 -19.65
N THR A 110 -2.89 20.00 -18.57
CA THR A 110 -1.47 20.40 -18.50
C THR A 110 -0.62 19.47 -17.63
N TYR A 111 -1.22 18.66 -16.75
CA TYR A 111 -0.50 17.69 -15.91
C TYR A 111 -0.91 16.23 -16.14
N THR A 112 -0.08 15.30 -15.64
CA THR A 112 -0.32 13.85 -15.69
C THR A 112 -0.59 13.32 -14.28
N ASP A 113 -1.63 12.50 -14.13
CA ASP A 113 -2.03 11.93 -12.84
C ASP A 113 -2.52 10.50 -13.05
N LEU A 114 -1.98 9.59 -12.27
CA LEU A 114 -2.47 8.23 -12.20
C LEU A 114 -3.40 8.07 -10.99
N GLU A 115 -4.20 7.01 -11.03
CA GLU A 115 -4.93 6.54 -9.86
C GLU A 115 -4.83 5.03 -9.82
N LEU A 116 -4.37 4.48 -8.69
CA LEU A 116 -4.44 3.05 -8.45
C LEU A 116 -5.86 2.72 -7.98
N VAL A 117 -6.74 2.40 -8.93
CA VAL A 117 -8.16 2.15 -8.68
C VAL A 117 -8.35 0.91 -7.78
N GLU A 118 -7.74 -0.21 -8.18
CA GLU A 118 -7.93 -1.51 -7.54
C GLU A 118 -6.71 -2.44 -7.71
N ILE A 119 -6.51 -3.34 -6.76
CA ILE A 119 -5.69 -4.54 -6.93
C ILE A 119 -6.61 -5.65 -7.47
N VAL A 120 -6.60 -5.84 -8.79
CA VAL A 120 -7.47 -6.84 -9.48
C VAL A 120 -7.08 -8.25 -9.09
N THR A 121 -5.78 -8.51 -8.96
CA THR A 121 -5.24 -9.72 -8.35
C THR A 121 -3.98 -9.37 -7.55
N PRO A 122 -3.79 -9.97 -6.36
CA PRO A 122 -4.66 -10.97 -5.74
C PRO A 122 -5.90 -10.39 -5.03
N THR A 123 -6.94 -11.21 -4.93
CA THR A 123 -8.17 -10.90 -4.18
C THR A 123 -8.45 -11.92 -3.09
N LEU A 124 -9.33 -11.54 -2.15
CA LEU A 124 -9.82 -12.45 -1.10
C LEU A 124 -11.04 -13.27 -1.53
N THR A 125 -11.60 -12.99 -2.70
CA THR A 125 -12.83 -13.61 -3.21
C THR A 125 -12.55 -14.64 -4.31
N SER A 126 -11.28 -14.84 -4.69
CA SER A 126 -10.86 -15.76 -5.74
C SER A 126 -9.79 -16.72 -5.24
N CYS A 127 -9.80 -17.93 -5.79
CA CYS A 127 -8.76 -18.94 -5.60
C CYS A 127 -7.63 -18.84 -6.64
N GLU A 128 -7.87 -18.12 -7.73
CA GLU A 128 -6.98 -18.00 -8.89
C GLU A 128 -6.02 -16.81 -8.76
N ASN A 129 -5.42 -16.64 -7.58
CA ASN A 129 -4.44 -15.59 -7.34
C ASN A 129 -3.11 -15.97 -8.04
N GLY A 130 -2.96 -15.63 -9.33
CA GLY A 130 -1.76 -15.88 -10.12
C GLY A 130 -0.83 -14.68 -10.15
N ASP A 131 -0.77 -14.05 -11.33
CA ASP A 131 -0.05 -12.79 -11.54
C ASP A 131 -0.69 -11.67 -10.74
N VAL A 132 0.12 -10.71 -10.29
CA VAL A 132 -0.39 -9.48 -9.72
C VAL A 132 -0.84 -8.55 -10.85
N VAL A 133 -2.10 -8.13 -10.80
CA VAL A 133 -2.71 -7.23 -11.78
C VAL A 133 -3.35 -6.06 -11.05
N LEU A 134 -3.04 -4.85 -11.51
CA LEU A 134 -3.55 -3.60 -10.97
C LEU A 134 -4.48 -2.94 -11.99
N ALA A 135 -5.60 -2.38 -11.54
CA ALA A 135 -6.40 -1.46 -12.36
C ALA A 135 -5.90 -0.03 -12.10
N ILE A 136 -5.34 0.58 -13.13
CA ILE A 136 -4.74 1.91 -13.06
C ILE A 136 -5.50 2.83 -14.02
N LYS A 137 -5.95 3.97 -13.51
CA LYS A 137 -6.60 5.00 -14.30
C LYS A 137 -5.62 6.12 -14.61
N ASN A 138 -5.71 6.66 -15.82
CA ASN A 138 -5.05 7.91 -16.20
C ASN A 138 -6.07 9.04 -16.05
N ASN A 139 -5.87 9.93 -15.09
CA ASN A 139 -6.73 11.10 -14.89
C ASN A 139 -6.29 12.32 -15.74
N GLY A 140 -5.13 12.24 -16.40
CA GLY A 140 -4.62 13.28 -17.28
C GLY A 140 -5.17 13.22 -18.71
N ALA A 141 -4.91 14.28 -19.48
CA ALA A 141 -5.33 14.42 -20.87
C ALA A 141 -4.36 13.79 -21.90
N THR A 142 -3.18 13.33 -21.48
CA THR A 142 -2.18 12.72 -22.38
C THR A 142 -2.04 11.21 -22.12
N PRO A 143 -1.78 10.37 -23.15
CA PRO A 143 -1.63 8.93 -22.96
C PRO A 143 -0.43 8.57 -22.07
N VAL A 144 -0.60 7.58 -21.21
CA VAL A 144 0.49 7.00 -20.40
C VAL A 144 1.00 5.72 -21.06
N ASN A 145 2.29 5.75 -21.43
CA ASN A 145 3.00 4.67 -22.12
C ASN A 145 3.94 3.89 -21.19
N ALA A 146 4.30 4.46 -20.05
CA ALA A 146 5.11 3.82 -19.02
C ALA A 146 4.80 4.41 -17.65
N LEU A 147 5.00 3.63 -16.58
CA LEU A 147 4.90 4.10 -15.19
C LEU A 147 5.78 3.22 -14.29
N ASP A 148 6.12 3.72 -13.11
CA ASP A 148 6.85 2.97 -12.10
C ASP A 148 5.89 2.33 -11.09
N ILE A 149 6.14 1.06 -10.76
CA ILE A 149 5.41 0.34 -9.71
C ILE A 149 6.38 -0.06 -8.61
N LYS A 150 6.13 0.42 -7.39
CA LYS A 150 6.83 -0.04 -6.19
C LYS A 150 5.95 -1.01 -5.42
N THR A 151 6.50 -2.20 -5.14
CA THR A 151 5.82 -3.23 -4.35
C THR A 151 6.51 -3.40 -3.00
N THR A 152 5.72 -3.45 -1.93
CA THR A 152 6.17 -3.84 -0.59
C THR A 152 5.49 -5.15 -0.18
N ILE A 153 6.28 -6.17 0.15
CA ILE A 153 5.81 -7.49 0.56
C ILE A 153 6.11 -7.69 2.04
N ASN A 154 5.08 -7.90 2.87
CA ASN A 154 5.21 -8.09 4.31
C ASN A 154 6.08 -7.00 4.97
N ASP A 155 5.86 -5.75 4.56
CA ASP A 155 6.60 -4.54 4.96
C ASP A 155 8.07 -4.45 4.48
N PHE A 156 8.56 -5.41 3.68
CA PHE A 156 9.83 -5.31 2.97
C PHE A 156 9.63 -4.62 1.62
N ALA A 157 10.18 -3.41 1.49
CA ALA A 157 10.08 -2.63 0.26
C ALA A 157 10.98 -3.21 -0.84
N GLY A 158 10.39 -3.46 -2.00
CA GLY A 158 11.11 -3.72 -3.24
C GLY A 158 11.59 -2.43 -3.90
N THR A 159 12.48 -2.59 -4.88
CA THR A 159 12.86 -1.51 -5.81
C THR A 159 11.70 -1.23 -6.78
N PRO A 160 11.40 0.04 -7.11
CA PRO A 160 10.47 0.36 -8.19
C PRO A 160 10.88 -0.30 -9.50
N VAL A 161 9.89 -0.76 -10.27
CA VAL A 161 10.08 -1.31 -11.61
C VAL A 161 9.28 -0.47 -12.59
N THR A 162 9.93 0.01 -13.65
CA THR A 162 9.26 0.69 -14.76
C THR A 162 8.56 -0.33 -15.64
N VAL A 163 7.27 -0.12 -15.87
CA VAL A 163 6.39 -1.02 -16.62
C VAL A 163 5.87 -0.28 -17.86
N ALA A 164 5.94 -0.94 -19.02
CA ALA A 164 5.24 -0.45 -20.19
C ALA A 164 3.73 -0.58 -19.98
N ALA A 165 3.00 0.52 -20.17
CA ALA A 165 1.56 0.58 -20.05
C ALA A 165 0.97 1.26 -21.28
N LEU A 166 -0.31 1.09 -21.58
CA LEU A 166 -0.98 1.86 -22.63
C LEU A 166 -2.33 2.30 -22.06
N ILE A 167 -2.31 3.41 -21.32
CA ILE A 167 -3.49 3.94 -20.62
C ILE A 167 -3.91 5.22 -21.33
N ALA A 168 -5.00 5.14 -22.09
CA ALA A 168 -5.57 6.30 -22.78
C ALA A 168 -6.04 7.37 -21.76
N PRO A 169 -6.11 8.65 -22.17
CA PRO A 169 -6.61 9.73 -21.31
C PRO A 169 -7.96 9.39 -20.70
N THR A 170 -8.14 9.68 -19.41
CA THR A 170 -9.37 9.45 -18.61
C THR A 170 -9.80 7.99 -18.44
N GLU A 171 -9.11 7.04 -19.07
CA GLU A 171 -9.46 5.62 -19.09
C GLU A 171 -8.73 4.82 -18.00
N THR A 172 -9.28 3.64 -17.70
CA THR A 172 -8.67 2.65 -16.81
C THR A 172 -8.16 1.45 -17.59
N ALA A 173 -6.92 1.04 -17.30
CA ALA A 173 -6.30 -0.14 -17.88
C ALA A 173 -5.84 -1.11 -16.79
N GLN A 174 -5.82 -2.41 -17.11
CA GLN A 174 -5.20 -3.41 -16.27
C GLN A 174 -3.71 -3.54 -16.62
N VAL A 175 -2.86 -3.45 -15.61
CA VAL A 175 -1.41 -3.53 -15.73
C VAL A 175 -0.91 -4.70 -14.91
N VAL A 176 -0.22 -5.64 -15.56
CA VAL A 176 0.43 -6.78 -14.89
C VAL A 176 1.75 -6.30 -14.29
N VAL A 177 1.99 -6.59 -13.01
CA VAL A 177 3.25 -6.25 -12.34
C VAL A 177 4.31 -7.29 -12.74
N PRO A 178 5.39 -6.89 -13.46
CA PRO A 178 6.35 -7.85 -13.99
C PRO A 178 7.05 -8.65 -12.89
N ASN A 179 7.18 -9.96 -13.11
CA ASN A 179 7.84 -10.90 -12.18
C ASN A 179 7.24 -10.93 -10.76
N CYS A 180 6.02 -10.41 -10.58
CA CYS A 180 5.31 -10.43 -9.30
C CYS A 180 4.17 -11.46 -9.37
N ILE A 181 4.41 -12.64 -8.79
CA ILE A 181 3.48 -13.77 -8.79
C ILE A 181 3.19 -14.16 -7.34
N ILE A 182 1.92 -14.49 -7.05
CA ILE A 182 1.53 -15.04 -5.76
C ILE A 182 1.91 -16.51 -5.70
N GLY A 183 2.90 -16.81 -4.86
CA GLY A 183 3.43 -18.15 -4.68
C GLY A 183 2.44 -19.09 -4.01
N ASN A 184 2.43 -20.33 -4.49
CA ASN A 184 1.67 -21.44 -3.87
C ASN A 184 2.12 -21.66 -2.42
N ASN A 185 1.16 -21.87 -1.52
CA ASN A 185 1.34 -22.20 -0.12
C ASN A 185 2.18 -21.18 0.69
N THR A 186 2.37 -19.97 0.14
CA THR A 186 3.04 -18.85 0.77
C THR A 186 1.99 -17.86 1.29
N PHE A 187 2.10 -17.48 2.56
CA PHE A 187 1.22 -16.50 3.17
C PHE A 187 1.81 -15.09 3.05
N TYR A 188 1.00 -14.16 2.54
CA TYR A 188 1.32 -12.75 2.42
C TYR A 188 0.44 -11.97 3.40
N SER A 189 1.02 -11.48 4.50
CA SER A 189 0.29 -10.70 5.50
C SER A 189 -0.13 -9.34 4.93
N LYS A 190 0.71 -8.76 4.06
CA LYS A 190 0.46 -7.47 3.43
C LYS A 190 1.19 -7.36 2.10
N LEU A 191 0.45 -6.99 1.06
CA LEU A 191 0.96 -6.54 -0.22
C LEU A 191 0.52 -5.09 -0.42
N HIS A 192 1.47 -4.20 -0.61
CA HIS A 192 1.22 -2.79 -0.81
C HIS A 192 1.87 -2.35 -2.12
N PHE A 193 1.09 -1.67 -2.95
CA PHE A 193 1.51 -1.16 -4.25
C PHE A 193 1.40 0.35 -4.26
N ILE A 194 2.40 0.98 -4.85
CA ILE A 194 2.44 2.41 -5.13
C ILE A 194 2.77 2.55 -6.61
N ILE A 195 2.00 3.36 -7.33
CA ILE A 195 2.31 3.78 -8.70
C ILE A 195 2.92 5.18 -8.70
N SER A 196 3.72 5.49 -9.71
CA SER A 196 4.34 6.82 -9.85
C SER A 196 4.92 7.01 -11.26
N ASN A 197 5.44 8.20 -11.52
CA ASN A 197 6.28 8.53 -12.67
C ASN A 197 5.68 8.22 -14.06
N PRO A 198 4.42 8.60 -14.35
CA PRO A 198 3.83 8.36 -15.67
C PRO A 198 4.68 9.02 -16.78
N ASN A 199 5.15 8.23 -17.74
CA ASN A 199 6.07 8.66 -18.80
C ASN A 199 7.35 9.37 -18.30
N ALA A 200 7.84 9.00 -17.11
CA ALA A 200 8.93 9.71 -16.42
C ALA A 200 8.63 11.19 -16.09
N ALA A 201 7.37 11.60 -16.15
CA ALA A 201 6.88 12.85 -15.60
C ALA A 201 6.36 12.64 -14.17
N ASN A 202 6.06 13.74 -13.47
CA ASN A 202 5.53 13.68 -12.12
C ASN A 202 4.08 13.14 -12.11
N ASP A 203 3.73 12.46 -11.01
CA ASP A 203 2.40 11.87 -10.79
C ASP A 203 1.60 12.72 -9.80
N ASN A 204 0.65 13.50 -10.31
CA ASN A 204 0.14 14.67 -9.60
C ASN A 204 -0.96 14.41 -8.55
N ASN A 205 -0.94 13.30 -7.79
CA ASN A 205 -1.79 13.11 -6.60
C ASN A 205 -1.40 11.88 -5.77
N PHE A 206 -0.42 11.94 -4.87
CA PHE A 206 -0.03 10.74 -4.09
C PHE A 206 -1.16 10.05 -3.27
N SER A 207 -2.27 10.74 -3.03
CA SER A 207 -3.38 10.21 -2.22
C SER A 207 -4.15 9.08 -2.90
N ASN A 208 -4.10 8.96 -4.23
CA ASN A 208 -4.77 7.93 -5.01
C ASN A 208 -3.80 6.87 -5.60
N ASP A 209 -2.49 7.04 -5.39
CA ASP A 209 -1.45 6.19 -5.99
C ASP A 209 -1.23 4.83 -5.31
N SER A 210 -1.88 4.59 -4.16
CA SER A 210 -1.55 3.42 -3.34
C SER A 210 -2.74 2.59 -2.89
N LYS A 211 -2.54 1.27 -2.87
CA LYS A 211 -3.51 0.28 -2.38
C LYS A 211 -2.80 -0.84 -1.64
N THR A 212 -3.52 -1.43 -0.69
CA THR A 212 -3.06 -2.59 0.09
C THR A 212 -4.08 -3.71 -0.01
N VAL A 213 -3.58 -4.94 -0.13
CA VAL A 213 -4.34 -6.16 0.14
C VAL A 213 -3.59 -7.00 1.17
N SER A 214 -4.32 -7.67 2.06
CA SER A 214 -3.76 -8.42 3.18
C SER A 214 -4.32 -9.82 3.25
N ASN A 215 -3.62 -10.69 3.98
CA ASN A 215 -4.02 -12.07 4.24
C ASN A 215 -4.23 -12.91 2.98
N ILE A 216 -3.37 -12.72 1.98
CA ILE A 216 -3.41 -13.49 0.74
C ILE A 216 -2.70 -14.84 0.94
N LEU A 217 -3.38 -15.92 0.56
CA LEU A 217 -2.82 -17.26 0.47
C LEU A 217 -3.41 -17.95 -0.76
N LYS A 218 -2.54 -18.35 -1.69
CA LYS A 218 -2.89 -19.24 -2.79
C LYS A 218 -2.56 -20.67 -2.40
N LEU A 219 -3.55 -21.55 -2.32
CA LEU A 219 -3.27 -22.98 -2.11
C LEU A 219 -2.72 -23.60 -3.39
N GLY A 220 -1.59 -24.30 -3.27
CA GLY A 220 -1.03 -25.11 -4.35
C GLY A 220 -1.00 -26.58 -3.99
N GLU A 221 -0.41 -27.37 -4.88
CA GLU A 221 -0.19 -28.79 -4.65
C GLU A 221 0.66 -29.03 -3.39
N PHE A 222 0.43 -30.18 -2.76
CA PHE A 222 1.18 -30.66 -1.60
C PHE A 222 1.31 -32.18 -1.67
N GLU A 223 2.12 -32.76 -0.80
CA GLU A 223 2.33 -34.20 -0.69
C GLU A 223 1.89 -34.74 0.66
N ILE A 224 1.45 -36.02 0.66
CA ILE A 224 1.21 -36.80 1.87
C ILE A 224 2.45 -37.65 2.10
N THR A 225 3.12 -37.46 3.23
CA THR A 225 4.26 -38.27 3.65
C THR A 225 3.77 -39.46 4.46
N VAL A 226 4.23 -40.65 4.09
CA VAL A 226 3.95 -41.90 4.81
C VAL A 226 5.13 -42.21 5.74
N GLU A 227 4.86 -42.35 7.03
CA GLU A 227 5.82 -42.89 7.99
C GLU A 227 5.51 -44.35 8.27
N LYS A 228 6.51 -45.21 8.12
CA LYS A 228 6.50 -46.60 8.59
C LYS A 228 7.40 -46.75 9.81
N ASP A 229 7.11 -47.74 10.66
CA ASP A 229 7.98 -48.09 11.77
C ASP A 229 9.21 -48.90 11.30
N ASN A 230 10.09 -49.27 12.24
CA ASN A 230 11.29 -50.05 11.95
C ASN A 230 11.00 -51.48 11.48
N CYS A 231 9.75 -51.94 11.61
CA CYS A 231 9.27 -53.25 11.20
C CYS A 231 8.52 -53.19 9.85
N GLY A 232 8.39 -52.01 9.25
CA GLY A 232 7.72 -51.79 7.95
C GLY A 232 6.20 -51.63 8.04
N ALA A 233 5.62 -51.61 9.25
CA ALA A 233 4.19 -51.34 9.46
C ALA A 233 3.91 -49.84 9.33
N TYR A 234 2.68 -49.49 8.90
CA TYR A 234 2.26 -48.10 8.86
C TYR A 234 2.23 -47.49 10.27
N LYS A 235 2.72 -46.26 10.39
CA LYS A 235 2.80 -45.54 11.67
C LYS A 235 2.02 -44.24 11.62
N SER A 236 2.21 -43.43 10.58
CA SER A 236 1.50 -42.16 10.46
C SER A 236 1.45 -41.62 9.03
N LEU A 237 0.51 -40.71 8.79
CA LEU A 237 0.50 -39.82 7.64
C LEU A 237 0.75 -38.39 8.10
N SER A 238 1.51 -37.62 7.33
CA SER A 238 1.70 -36.19 7.57
C SER A 238 1.61 -35.35 6.31
N VAL A 239 1.22 -34.09 6.49
CA VAL A 239 1.17 -33.05 5.45
C VAL A 239 2.00 -31.83 5.88
N PRO A 240 2.49 -31.00 4.93
CA PRO A 240 3.19 -29.77 5.29
C PRO A 240 2.28 -28.81 6.07
N LYS A 241 2.88 -27.95 6.89
CA LYS A 241 2.15 -26.85 7.53
C LYS A 241 2.00 -25.69 6.54
N ILE A 242 0.77 -25.41 6.11
CA ILE A 242 0.43 -24.23 5.32
C ILE A 242 -0.17 -23.19 6.28
N GLN A 243 0.47 -22.02 6.39
CA GLN A 243 0.05 -21.00 7.36
C GLN A 243 -1.38 -20.54 7.07
N THR A 244 -2.20 -20.34 8.10
CA THR A 244 -3.62 -19.94 8.03
C THR A 244 -4.59 -20.92 7.37
N ALA A 245 -4.12 -22.01 6.75
CA ALA A 245 -5.00 -23.03 6.17
C ALA A 245 -5.41 -24.09 7.21
N ALA A 246 -6.70 -24.41 7.26
CA ALA A 246 -7.25 -25.53 8.01
C ALA A 246 -6.97 -26.86 7.30
N VAL A 247 -6.83 -27.94 8.06
CA VAL A 247 -6.65 -29.31 7.56
C VAL A 247 -7.83 -30.17 7.99
N LEU A 248 -8.32 -31.03 7.10
CA LEU A 248 -9.31 -32.06 7.42
C LEU A 248 -9.01 -33.37 6.70
N TRP A 249 -8.77 -34.44 7.46
CA TRP A 249 -8.59 -35.80 6.95
C TRP A 249 -9.94 -36.51 6.75
N SER A 250 -9.98 -37.54 5.90
CA SER A 250 -11.13 -38.43 5.74
C SER A 250 -11.54 -39.15 7.04
N THR A 251 -10.63 -39.24 8.00
CA THR A 251 -10.88 -39.77 9.36
C THR A 251 -11.58 -38.77 10.29
N GLY A 252 -11.77 -37.52 9.86
CA GLY A 252 -12.29 -36.42 10.68
C GLY A 252 -11.23 -35.67 11.50
N ALA A 253 -9.96 -36.10 11.46
CA ALA A 253 -8.88 -35.41 12.16
C ALA A 253 -8.53 -34.07 11.51
N ALA A 254 -8.14 -33.08 12.32
CA ALA A 254 -7.80 -31.73 11.88
C ALA A 254 -6.33 -31.33 12.16
N THR A 255 -5.45 -32.32 12.29
CA THR A 255 -4.02 -32.13 12.60
C THR A 255 -3.14 -32.39 11.37
N GLN A 256 -1.95 -31.78 11.31
CA GLN A 256 -1.00 -32.03 10.20
C GLN A 256 -0.45 -33.47 10.18
N LYS A 257 -0.63 -34.22 11.27
CA LYS A 257 -0.18 -35.61 11.41
C LYS A 257 -1.29 -36.45 12.03
N ILE A 258 -1.55 -37.62 11.46
CA ILE A 258 -2.48 -38.62 12.00
C ILE A 258 -1.74 -39.96 12.18
N ALA A 259 -2.05 -40.67 13.26
CA ALA A 259 -1.60 -42.05 13.41
C ALA A 259 -2.49 -42.98 12.58
N ILE A 260 -1.89 -43.97 11.91
CA ILE A 260 -2.60 -44.99 11.13
C ILE A 260 -1.96 -46.35 11.39
N THR A 261 -2.77 -47.41 11.39
CA THR A 261 -2.32 -48.80 11.60
C THR A 261 -2.73 -49.74 10.47
N GLU A 262 -3.64 -49.32 9.60
CA GLU A 262 -4.22 -50.14 8.55
C GLU A 262 -4.02 -49.50 7.17
N GLY A 263 -3.91 -50.37 6.16
CA GLY A 263 -4.01 -49.96 4.76
C GLY A 263 -5.40 -49.40 4.43
N GLY A 264 -5.53 -48.82 3.24
CA GLY A 264 -6.76 -48.17 2.81
C GLY A 264 -6.51 -46.84 2.12
N THR A 265 -7.58 -46.17 1.73
CA THR A 265 -7.53 -44.86 1.07
C THR A 265 -7.77 -43.75 2.09
N TYR A 266 -6.81 -42.83 2.17
CA TYR A 266 -6.89 -41.63 3.00
C TYR A 266 -6.91 -40.41 2.10
N SER A 267 -7.78 -39.44 2.41
CA SER A 267 -7.76 -38.13 1.75
C SER A 267 -7.60 -37.02 2.78
N VAL A 268 -6.97 -35.93 2.37
CA VAL A 268 -6.80 -34.73 3.20
C VAL A 268 -7.11 -33.50 2.39
N THR A 269 -7.84 -32.58 2.99
CA THR A 269 -8.24 -31.30 2.39
C THR A 269 -7.67 -30.16 3.20
N PHE A 270 -6.94 -29.26 2.52
CA PHE A 270 -6.64 -27.93 3.03
C PHE A 270 -7.75 -26.95 2.67
N THR A 271 -8.07 -26.03 3.57
CA THR A 271 -8.99 -24.91 3.30
C THR A 271 -8.37 -23.61 3.81
N ASN A 272 -8.15 -22.62 2.94
CA ASN A 272 -7.62 -21.31 3.34
C ASN A 272 -8.74 -20.39 3.86
N THR A 273 -8.36 -19.20 4.34
CA THR A 273 -9.31 -18.20 4.84
C THR A 273 -10.20 -17.60 3.75
N GLN A 274 -9.80 -17.72 2.48
CA GLN A 274 -10.61 -17.36 1.30
C GLN A 274 -11.68 -18.43 0.96
N GLY A 275 -11.69 -19.57 1.65
CA GLY A 275 -12.60 -20.68 1.37
C GLY A 275 -12.17 -21.59 0.22
N CYS A 276 -10.99 -21.36 -0.36
CA CYS A 276 -10.41 -22.22 -1.38
C CYS A 276 -9.92 -23.52 -0.76
N THR A 277 -10.07 -24.61 -1.52
CA THR A 277 -9.70 -25.94 -1.07
C THR A 277 -8.67 -26.61 -1.97
N GLN A 278 -7.77 -27.39 -1.38
CA GLN A 278 -6.92 -28.33 -2.10
C GLN A 278 -6.98 -29.70 -1.44
N THR A 279 -7.24 -30.75 -2.22
CA THR A 279 -7.43 -32.11 -1.71
C THR A 279 -6.45 -33.07 -2.35
N LYS A 280 -5.87 -33.96 -1.55
CA LYS A 280 -5.03 -35.07 -2.04
C LYS A 280 -5.43 -36.38 -1.39
N SER A 281 -5.31 -37.46 -2.15
CA SER A 281 -5.59 -38.83 -1.70
C SER A 281 -4.35 -39.71 -1.85
N ILE A 282 -4.21 -40.68 -0.96
CA ILE A 282 -3.21 -41.74 -1.01
C ILE A 282 -3.88 -43.08 -0.70
N THR A 283 -3.46 -44.14 -1.42
CA THR A 283 -3.89 -45.52 -1.15
C THR A 283 -2.72 -46.32 -0.63
N LEU A 284 -2.90 -46.93 0.53
CA LEU A 284 -1.94 -47.78 1.21
C LEU A 284 -2.36 -49.24 1.05
N ASN A 285 -1.43 -50.10 0.63
CA ASN A 285 -1.64 -51.54 0.45
C ASN A 285 -1.12 -52.37 1.62
#